data_AF-A0A8J6MJI3-F1
#
_entry.id   AF-A0A8J6MJI3-F1
#
_cell.length_a   1.000
_cell.length_b   1.000
_cell.length_c   1.000
_cell.angle_alpha   90.00
_cell.angle_beta   90.00
_cell.angle_gamma   90.00
#
_symmetry.space_group_name_H-M   'P 1'
#
loop_
_entity.id
_entity.type
_entity.pdbx_description
1 polymer ?
#
loop_
_entity_poly.entity_id
_entity_poly.type
_entity_poly.pdbx_seq_one_letter_code
_entity_poly.pdbx_strand_id
1 'polypeptide(L)'
;MSLLESIAALITLTAIAAYAHFRFLKLPMTIGLMAIAVAISVLLLSLGALGFGIQRLVEGILREMDFNNALLNGMLSFLLFAGALHAKLDDLRANWARAGP
;
A
#
# COMPACT_ATOMS: atom_id res chain seq x y z
N MET A 1 6.33 20.98 -0.21
CA MET A 1 5.05 20.35 0.16
C MET A 1 4.98 20.28 1.67
N SER A 2 3.96 20.87 2.28
CA SER A 2 3.70 20.66 3.70
C SER A 2 3.33 19.18 3.96
N LEU A 3 3.52 18.71 5.19
CA LEU A 3 3.14 17.34 5.59
C LEU A 3 1.66 17.07 5.27
N LEU A 4 0.81 18.07 5.50
CA LEU A 4 -0.62 17.99 5.26
C LEU A 4 -0.96 17.86 3.77
N GLU A 5 -0.28 18.61 2.89
CA GLU A 5 -0.44 18.49 1.44
C GLU A 5 -0.06 17.09 0.93
N SER A 6 0.99 16.51 1.49
CA SER A 6 1.46 15.17 1.12
C SER A 6 0.45 14.09 1.54
N ILE A 7 -0.07 14.19 2.78
CA ILE A 7 -1.12 13.29 3.29
C ILE A 7 -2.41 13.44 2.47
N ALA A 8 -2.82 14.67 2.14
CA ALA A 8 -4.01 14.91 1.33
C ALA A 8 -3.89 14.31 -0.08
N ALA A 9 -2.72 14.45 -0.72
CA ALA A 9 -2.44 13.83 -2.01
C ALA A 9 -2.52 12.30 -1.94
N LEU A 10 -1.91 11.68 -0.92
CA LEU A 10 -1.95 10.24 -0.66
C LEU A 10 -3.38 9.72 -0.44
N ILE A 11 -4.18 10.42 0.38
CA ILE A 11 -5.58 10.04 0.63
C ILE A 11 -6.42 10.13 -0.64
N THR A 12 -6.24 11.19 -1.43
CA THR A 12 -6.97 11.40 -2.68
C THR A 12 -6.64 10.30 -3.70
N LEU A 13 -5.35 9.97 -3.85
CA LEU A 13 -4.91 8.87 -4.71
C LEU A 13 -5.48 7.52 -4.26
N THR A 14 -5.47 7.27 -2.95
CA THR A 14 -6.04 6.06 -2.34
C THR A 14 -7.54 5.94 -2.60
N ALA A 15 -8.28 7.04 -2.48
CA ALA A 15 -9.72 7.09 -2.75
C ALA A 15 -10.05 6.79 -4.22
N ILE A 16 -9.27 7.35 -5.16
CA ILE A 16 -9.41 7.06 -6.59
C ILE A 16 -9.15 5.58 -6.88
N ALA A 17 -8.08 5.02 -6.31
CA ALA A 17 -7.76 3.60 -6.46
C ALA A 17 -8.84 2.68 -5.87
N ALA A 18 -9.37 3.02 -4.69
CA ALA A 18 -10.46 2.29 -4.05
C ALA A 18 -11.76 2.35 -4.87
N TYR A 19 -12.09 3.52 -5.44
CA TYR A 19 -13.24 3.67 -6.32
C TYR A 19 -13.08 2.89 -7.61
N ALA A 20 -11.91 2.95 -8.25
CA ALA A 20 -11.60 2.17 -9.45
C ALA A 20 -11.70 0.66 -9.17
N HIS A 21 -11.15 0.21 -8.05
CA HIS A 21 -11.28 -1.18 -7.59
C HIS A 21 -12.75 -1.59 -7.45
N PHE A 22 -13.54 -0.82 -6.68
CA PHE A 22 -14.96 -1.12 -6.43
C PHE A 22 -15.81 -1.10 -7.71
N ARG A 23 -15.52 -0.20 -8.65
CA ARG A 23 -16.33 0.01 -9.86
C ARG A 23 -16.03 -0.98 -10.99
N PHE A 24 -14.78 -1.41 -11.14
CA PHE A 24 -14.34 -2.23 -12.28
C PHE A 24 -14.02 -3.68 -11.93
N LEU A 25 -13.58 -3.97 -10.70
CA LEU A 25 -13.13 -5.29 -10.28
C LEU A 25 -14.05 -5.76 -9.15
N LYS A 26 -15.10 -6.53 -9.49
CA LYS A 26 -15.95 -7.25 -8.51
C LYS A 26 -15.20 -8.41 -7.82
N LEU A 27 -13.89 -8.27 -7.63
CA LEU A 27 -12.98 -9.27 -7.09
C LEU A 27 -12.67 -8.95 -5.62
N PRO A 28 -12.23 -9.95 -4.82
CA PRO A 28 -11.77 -9.72 -3.45
C PRO A 28 -10.72 -8.61 -3.40
N MET A 29 -10.83 -7.70 -2.43
CA MET A 29 -10.08 -6.44 -2.37
C MET A 29 -8.55 -6.57 -2.55
N THR A 30 -7.99 -7.66 -2.01
CA THR A 30 -6.56 -7.98 -2.12
C THR A 30 -6.14 -8.43 -3.51
N ILE A 31 -6.97 -9.20 -4.21
CA ILE A 31 -6.66 -9.74 -5.54
C ILE A 31 -6.73 -8.61 -6.58
N GLY A 32 -7.75 -7.76 -6.51
CA GLY A 32 -7.90 -6.66 -7.47
C GLY A 32 -6.80 -5.61 -7.34
N LEU A 33 -6.37 -5.29 -6.11
CA LEU A 33 -5.27 -4.35 -5.89
C LEU A 33 -3.94 -4.90 -6.46
N MET A 34 -3.64 -6.17 -6.22
CA MET A 34 -2.43 -6.81 -6.76
C MET A 34 -2.45 -6.86 -8.29
N ALA A 35 -3.61 -7.16 -8.90
CA ALA A 35 -3.76 -7.17 -10.35
C ALA A 35 -3.54 -5.77 -10.97
N ILE A 36 -4.09 -4.71 -10.36
CA ILE A 36 -3.86 -3.33 -10.80
C ILE A 36 -2.39 -2.96 -10.69
N ALA A 37 -1.72 -3.29 -9.58
CA ALA A 37 -0.32 -2.97 -9.37
C ALA A 37 0.57 -3.61 -10.46
N VAL A 38 0.31 -4.88 -10.77
CA VAL A 38 1.01 -5.60 -11.85
C VAL A 38 0.69 -4.99 -13.22
N ALA A 39 -0.57 -4.68 -13.50
CA ALA A 39 -0.96 -4.07 -14.77
C ALA A 39 -0.29 -2.72 -15.00
N ILE A 40 -0.23 -1.86 -13.96
CA ILE A 40 0.46 -0.57 -14.03
C ILE A 40 1.96 -0.78 -14.24
N SER A 41 2.58 -1.75 -13.55
CA SER A 41 4.00 -2.07 -13.74
C SER A 41 4.30 -2.46 -15.20
N VAL A 42 3.51 -3.37 -15.76
CA VAL A 42 3.64 -3.80 -17.16
C VAL A 42 3.39 -2.63 -18.12
N LEU A 43 2.39 -1.80 -17.87
CA LEU A 43 2.07 -0.62 -18.69
C LEU A 43 3.24 0.37 -18.72
N LEU A 44 3.82 0.68 -17.55
CA LEU A 44 4.96 1.60 -17.44
C LEU A 44 6.20 1.06 -18.17
N LEU A 45 6.48 -0.23 -18.03
CA LEU A 45 7.58 -0.88 -18.76
C LEU A 45 7.35 -0.83 -20.27
N SER A 46 6.12 -1.10 -20.72
CA SER A 46 5.74 -1.08 -22.13
C SER A 46 5.85 0.33 -22.73
N LEU A 47 5.34 1.35 -22.03
CA LEU A 47 5.46 2.75 -22.43
C LEU A 47 6.90 3.23 -22.46
N GLY A 48 7.73 2.76 -21.52
CA GLY A 48 9.17 3.00 -21.51
C GLY A 48 9.87 2.39 -22.72
N ALA A 49 9.51 1.15 -23.10
CA ALA A 49 10.07 0.47 -24.26
C ALA A 49 9.66 1.12 -25.60
N LEU A 50 8.46 1.70 -25.66
CA LEU A 50 7.96 2.45 -26.83
C LEU A 50 8.60 3.85 -26.98
N GLY A 51 9.47 4.26 -26.04
CA GLY A 51 10.24 5.51 -26.15
C GLY A 51 9.51 6.77 -25.67
N PHE A 52 8.39 6.64 -24.95
CA PHE A 52 7.63 7.79 -24.42
C PHE A 52 8.35 8.60 -23.33
N GLY A 53 9.57 8.23 -22.93
CA GLY A 53 10.40 8.99 -21.99
C GLY A 53 9.89 9.03 -20.55
N ILE A 54 8.94 8.15 -20.19
CA ILE A 54 8.30 8.07 -18.87
C ILE A 54 9.28 7.63 -17.78
N GLN A 55 10.38 6.95 -18.12
CA GLN A 55 11.35 6.48 -17.13
C GLN A 55 11.89 7.61 -16.24
N ARG A 56 12.25 8.77 -16.83
CA ARG A 56 12.83 9.89 -16.07
C ARG A 56 11.85 10.49 -15.06
N LEU A 57 10.56 10.56 -15.43
CA LEU A 57 9.51 11.03 -14.54
C LEU A 57 9.34 10.07 -13.36
N VAL A 58 9.24 8.78 -13.65
CA VAL A 58 9.06 7.73 -12.63
C VAL A 58 10.27 7.62 -11.71
N GLU A 59 11.49 7.68 -12.25
CA GLU A 59 12.74 7.70 -11.47
C GLU A 59 12.82 8.92 -10.55
N GLY A 60 12.40 10.10 -11.01
CA GLY A 60 12.35 11.30 -10.19
C GLY A 60 11.43 11.13 -8.97
N ILE A 61 10.21 10.62 -9.22
CA ILE A 61 9.23 10.35 -8.16
C ILE A 61 9.76 9.29 -7.18
N LEU A 62 10.35 8.21 -7.69
CA LEU A 62 10.90 7.13 -6.85
C LEU A 62 12.11 7.57 -6.03
N ARG A 63 12.91 8.52 -6.52
CA ARG A 63 14.06 9.08 -5.77
C ARG A 63 13.64 10.02 -4.67
N GLU A 64 12.59 10.81 -4.89
CA GLU A 64 12.05 11.70 -3.85
C GLU A 64 11.32 10.92 -2.76
N MET A 65 10.76 9.77 -3.11
CA MET A 65 10.03 8.92 -2.18
C MET A 65 10.99 7.94 -1.49
N ASP A 66 11.34 8.20 -0.23
CA ASP A 66 12.02 7.22 0.64
C ASP A 66 11.06 6.07 0.97
N PHE A 67 10.83 5.21 -0.02
CA PHE A 67 9.83 4.14 0.03
C PHE A 67 10.14 3.16 1.15
N ASN A 68 11.42 2.85 1.37
CA ASN A 68 11.83 1.92 2.41
C ASN A 68 11.42 2.46 3.79
N ASN A 69 11.74 3.72 4.08
CA ASN A 69 11.37 4.34 5.34
C ASN A 69 9.85 4.50 5.49
N ALA A 70 9.16 4.98 4.45
CA ALA A 70 7.71 5.12 4.44
C ALA A 70 6.98 3.78 4.66
N LEU A 71 7.47 2.69 4.05
CA LEU A 71 6.91 1.35 4.14
C LEU A 71 7.21 0.70 5.49
N LEU A 72 8.50 0.58 5.83
CA LEU A 72 8.95 -0.17 7.01
C LEU A 72 8.72 0.59 8.31
N ASN A 73 9.01 1.88 8.37
CA ASN A 73 8.85 2.64 9.62
C ASN A 73 7.44 3.22 9.74
N GLY A 74 6.86 3.67 8.62
CA GLY A 74 5.51 4.22 8.58
C GLY A 74 4.44 3.13 8.57
N MET A 75 4.16 2.59 7.38
CA MET A 75 2.99 1.73 7.16
C MET A 75 3.03 0.44 7.99
N LEU A 76 4.17 -0.24 8.09
CA LEU A 76 4.28 -1.51 8.84
C LEU A 76 3.97 -1.31 10.33
N SER A 77 4.44 -0.23 10.96
CA SER A 77 4.14 0.08 12.36
C SER A 77 2.64 0.22 12.61
N PHE A 78 1.93 0.93 11.72
CA PHE A 78 0.47 1.06 11.79
C PHE A 78 -0.25 -0.27 11.51
N LEU A 79 0.25 -1.08 10.58
CA LEU A 79 -0.31 -2.41 10.27
C LEU A 79 -0.14 -3.38 11.44
N LEU A 80 1.02 -3.39 12.10
CA LEU A 80 1.27 -4.21 13.30
C LEU A 80 0.38 -3.76 14.46
N PHE A 81 0.19 -2.45 14.63
CA PHE A 81 -0.75 -1.92 15.61
C PHE A 81 -2.20 -2.32 15.31
N ALA A 82 -2.66 -2.16 14.06
CA ALA A 82 -3.99 -2.57 13.64
C ALA A 82 -4.21 -4.09 13.75
N GLY A 83 -3.18 -4.89 13.48
CA GLY A 83 -3.18 -6.34 13.68
C GLY A 83 -3.26 -6.73 15.15
N ALA A 84 -2.54 -6.01 16.03
CA ALA A 84 -2.61 -6.20 17.48
C ALA A 84 -3.98 -5.79 18.05
N LEU A 85 -4.64 -4.76 17.51
CA LEU A 85 -5.99 -4.36 17.92
C LEU A 85 -7.06 -5.39 17.53
N HIS A 86 -6.89 -6.07 16.40
CA HIS A 86 -7.76 -7.19 15.99
C HIS A 86 -7.46 -8.49 16.76
N ALA A 87 -6.33 -8.59 17.45
CA ALA A 87 -6.02 -9.74 18.28
C ALA A 87 -6.94 -9.74 19.51
N LYS A 88 -7.74 -10.79 19.67
CA LYS A 88 -8.60 -10.96 20.84
C LYS A 88 -7.72 -11.17 22.07
N LEU A 89 -7.61 -10.16 22.92
CA LEU A 89 -6.85 -10.24 24.17
C LEU A 89 -7.31 -11.41 25.06
N ASP A 90 -8.59 -11.77 25.00
CA ASP A 90 -9.16 -12.91 25.73
C ASP A 90 -8.60 -14.26 25.26
N ASP A 91 -8.47 -14.45 23.94
CA ASP A 91 -7.89 -15.66 23.35
C ASP A 91 -6.39 -15.77 23.66
N LEU A 92 -5.69 -14.63 23.67
CA LEU A 92 -4.27 -14.56 24.07
C LEU A 92 -4.07 -14.93 25.54
N ARG A 93 -4.91 -14.41 26.45
CA ARG A 93 -4.83 -14.71 27.89
C ARG A 93 -5.13 -16.18 28.18
N ALA A 94 -6.12 -16.77 27.49
CA ALA A 94 -6.47 -18.19 27.62
C ALA A 94 -5.39 -19.13 27.04
N ASN A 95 -4.70 -18.71 25.97
CA ASN A 95 -3.60 -19.49 25.39
C ASN A 95 -2.31 -19.34 26.21
N TRP A 96 -2.02 -18.15 26.75
CA TRP A 96 -0.87 -17.92 27.64
C TRP A 96 -0.99 -18.72 28.95
N ALA A 97 -2.18 -18.79 29.54
CA ALA A 97 -2.43 -19.61 30.73
C ALA A 97 -2.27 -21.12 30.47
N ARG A 98 -2.45 -21.57 29.22
CA ARG A 98 -2.24 -22.96 28.80
C ARG A 98 -0.79 -23.26 28.40
N ALA A 99 -0.06 -22.27 27.91
CA ALA A 99 1.35 -22.36 27.53
C ALA A 99 2.27 -22.06 28.73
N GLY A 100 1.97 -22.62 29.92
CA GLY A 100 2.66 -22.34 31.18
C GLY A 100 4.20 -22.36 31.10
N PRO A 101 4.89 -21.73 32.06
CA PRO A 101 6.35 -21.56 32.06
C PRO A 101 7.12 -22.88 31.96
#